data_AF-A0A0M1GMW2-F1
#
_entry.id   AF-A0A0M1GMW2-F1
#
_cell.length_a   1.000
_cell.length_b   1.000
_cell.length_c   1.000
_cell.angle_alpha   90.00
_cell.angle_beta   90.00
_cell.angle_gamma   90.00
#
_symmetry.space_group_name_H-M   'P 1'
#
loop_
_entity.id
_entity.type
_entity.pdbx_description
1 polymer ?
#
loop_
_entity_poly.entity_id
_entity_poly.type
_entity_poly.pdbx_seq_one_letter_code
_entity_poly.pdbx_strand_id
1 'polypeptide(L)'
;MLETALYLAKDLTQWTEEESAQAILKNFLNWKEEFGENSREETSLIRILTDWLLVNEASFIEYPADPNARTPIKVSGVRVLANEAKKEEEHYFIYPKIFDEIIEEFPKNMAHSILFSSGLLKKPKKPENGYNEYIFKISKKYIGKTVRAYKVMPFSDDESDSEKTE
;
A
#
# COMPACT_ATOMS: atom_id res chain seq x y z
N MET A 1 10.95 17.11 24.84
CA MET A 1 10.29 16.28 25.89
C MET A 1 10.99 14.95 26.13
N LEU A 2 11.34 14.17 25.10
CA LEU A 2 11.99 12.85 25.26
C LEU A 2 13.38 12.91 25.92
N GLU A 3 14.23 13.84 25.46
CA GLU A 3 15.57 14.06 26.02
C GLU A 3 15.55 14.46 27.50
N THR A 4 14.63 15.36 27.86
CA THR A 4 14.41 15.78 29.25
C THR A 4 13.94 14.63 30.15
N ALA A 5 13.08 13.74 29.63
CA ALA A 5 12.62 12.57 30.38
C ALA A 5 13.75 11.54 30.62
N LEU A 6 14.60 11.30 29.61
CA LEU A 6 15.77 10.42 29.78
C LEU A 6 16.80 11.02 30.75
N TYR A 7 17.01 12.33 30.70
CA TYR A 7 17.89 13.02 31.64
C TYR A 7 17.41 12.88 33.09
N LEU A 8 16.10 13.00 33.34
CA LEU A 8 15.52 12.80 34.66
C LEU A 8 15.53 11.34 35.12
N ALA A 9 15.58 10.38 34.19
CA ALA A 9 15.67 8.95 34.48
C ALA A 9 17.13 8.45 34.67
N LYS A 10 18.12 9.36 34.67
CA LYS A 10 19.55 9.02 34.75
C LYS A 10 19.90 8.10 35.92
N ASP A 11 19.30 8.32 37.09
CA ASP A 11 19.55 7.49 38.28
C ASP A 11 19.00 6.06 38.13
N LEU A 12 18.01 5.86 37.25
CA LEU A 12 17.42 4.56 36.94
C LEU A 12 18.16 3.86 35.80
N THR A 13 18.48 4.57 34.74
CA THR A 13 19.14 4.01 33.54
C THR A 13 20.64 3.85 33.72
N GLN A 14 21.24 4.65 34.61
CA GLN A 14 22.69 4.79 34.79
C GLN A 14 23.41 5.21 33.49
N TRP A 15 22.68 5.76 32.52
CA TRP A 15 23.25 6.20 31.26
C TRP A 15 23.84 7.60 31.38
N THR A 16 24.96 7.80 30.71
CA THR A 16 25.51 9.12 30.43
C THR A 16 24.55 9.90 29.52
N GLU A 17 24.76 11.22 29.48
CA GLU A 17 24.02 12.11 28.58
C GLU A 17 24.26 11.72 27.10
N GLU A 18 25.50 11.36 26.77
CA GLU A 18 25.90 10.85 25.45
C GLU A 18 25.15 9.55 25.09
N GLU A 19 25.09 8.58 25.99
CA GLU A 19 24.37 7.31 25.78
C GLU A 19 22.86 7.54 25.62
N SER A 20 22.30 8.49 26.36
CA SER A 20 20.89 8.88 26.25
C SER A 20 20.60 9.52 24.90
N ALA A 21 21.46 10.44 24.44
CA ALA A 21 21.35 11.07 23.14
C ALA A 21 21.48 10.06 21.99
N GLN A 22 22.44 9.14 22.09
CA GLN A 22 22.62 8.05 21.12
C GLN A 22 21.43 7.09 21.09
N ALA A 23 20.86 6.73 22.24
CA ALA A 23 19.67 5.89 22.31
C ALA A 23 18.46 6.57 21.67
N ILE A 24 18.25 7.87 21.91
CA ILE A 24 17.16 8.64 21.27
C ILE A 24 17.38 8.70 19.77
N LEU A 25 18.59 9.05 19.32
CA LEU A 25 18.92 9.14 17.91
C LEU A 25 18.72 7.80 17.20
N LYS A 26 19.19 6.70 17.79
CA LYS A 26 19.01 5.36 17.23
C LYS A 26 17.53 4.97 17.15
N ASN A 27 16.74 5.25 18.19
CA ASN A 27 15.30 5.01 18.15
C ASN A 27 14.62 5.85 17.06
N PHE A 28 15.01 7.12 16.91
CA PHE A 28 14.47 7.97 15.85
C PHE A 28 14.86 7.49 14.45
N LEU A 29 16.11 7.06 14.25
CA LEU A 29 16.57 6.50 12.98
C LEU A 29 15.85 5.19 12.65
N ASN A 30 15.72 4.27 13.61
CA ASN A 30 14.96 3.04 13.42
C ASN A 30 13.49 3.33 13.09
N TRP A 31 12.87 4.27 13.80
CA TRP A 31 11.52 4.70 13.51
C TRP A 31 11.41 5.31 12.10
N LYS A 32 12.37 6.14 11.70
CA LYS A 32 12.40 6.72 10.35
C LYS A 32 12.63 5.64 9.27
N GLU A 33 13.45 4.63 9.54
CA GLU A 33 13.62 3.49 8.61
C GLU A 33 12.36 2.64 8.49
N GLU A 34 11.54 2.55 9.55
CA GLU A 34 10.30 1.77 9.53
C GLU A 34 9.09 2.56 9.00
N PHE A 35 9.04 3.86 9.27
CA PHE A 35 7.84 4.71 9.12
C PHE A 35 8.07 6.01 8.31
N GLY A 36 9.33 6.41 8.09
CA GLY A 36 9.81 7.63 7.41
C GLY A 36 9.15 8.98 7.72
N GLU A 37 9.24 9.91 6.78
CA GLU A 37 8.84 11.32 6.88
C GLU A 37 7.55 11.60 6.07
N ASN A 38 6.42 11.32 6.72
CA ASN A 38 5.06 11.27 6.15
C ASN A 38 4.73 12.23 4.98
N SER A 39 4.96 13.54 5.08
CA SER A 39 4.29 14.49 4.17
C SER A 39 4.81 14.52 2.74
N ARG A 40 6.11 14.29 2.51
CA ARG A 40 6.68 14.27 1.13
C ARG A 40 6.61 12.88 0.51
N GLU A 41 6.77 11.86 1.35
CA GLU A 41 6.75 10.47 0.94
C GLU A 41 5.34 10.03 0.56
N GLU A 42 4.30 10.54 1.24
CA GLU A 42 2.89 10.25 0.94
C GLU A 42 2.48 10.64 -0.49
N THR A 43 2.66 11.90 -0.88
CA THR A 43 2.33 12.35 -2.24
C THR A 43 3.17 11.63 -3.29
N SER A 44 4.44 11.34 -2.98
CA SER A 44 5.35 10.66 -3.91
C SER A 44 4.94 9.21 -4.14
N LEU A 45 4.61 8.47 -3.09
CA LEU A 45 4.20 7.07 -3.17
C LEU A 45 2.87 6.88 -3.90
N ILE A 46 1.88 7.72 -3.59
CA ILE A 46 0.58 7.70 -4.28
C ILE A 46 0.77 7.94 -5.78
N ARG A 47 1.59 8.93 -6.15
CA ARG A 47 1.92 9.22 -7.54
C ARG A 47 2.63 8.04 -8.21
N ILE A 48 3.67 7.49 -7.59
CA ILE A 48 4.43 6.35 -8.14
C ILE A 48 3.51 5.16 -8.42
N LEU A 49 2.64 4.79 -7.48
CA LEU A 49 1.70 3.69 -7.68
C LEU A 49 0.71 3.98 -8.83
N THR A 50 0.18 5.20 -8.89
CA THR A 50 -0.81 5.59 -9.90
C THR A 50 -0.20 5.66 -11.30
N ASP A 51 0.96 6.29 -11.43
CA ASP A 51 1.72 6.35 -12.69
C ASP A 51 2.10 4.94 -13.17
N TRP A 52 2.51 4.07 -12.23
CA TRP A 52 2.86 2.70 -12.56
C TRP A 52 1.65 1.93 -13.10
N LEU A 53 0.48 2.08 -12.48
CA LEU A 53 -0.77 1.44 -12.96
C LEU A 53 -1.14 1.93 -14.36
N LEU A 54 -1.04 3.24 -14.60
CA LEU A 54 -1.33 3.85 -15.91
C LEU A 54 -0.40 3.31 -17.02
N VAL A 55 0.91 3.25 -16.76
CA VAL A 55 1.89 2.77 -17.74
C VAL A 55 1.78 1.25 -17.97
N ASN A 56 1.41 0.49 -16.95
CA ASN A 56 1.41 -0.97 -16.98
C ASN A 56 -0.01 -1.58 -17.08
N GLU A 57 -1.02 -0.81 -17.49
CA GLU A 57 -2.42 -1.26 -17.58
C GLU A 57 -2.55 -2.54 -18.43
N ALA A 58 -1.85 -2.59 -19.56
CA ALA A 58 -1.82 -3.75 -20.46
C ALA A 58 -1.12 -5.00 -19.89
N SER A 59 -0.47 -4.91 -18.72
CA SER A 59 0.15 -6.04 -18.03
C SER A 59 -0.83 -6.81 -17.13
N PHE A 60 -2.07 -6.33 -17.01
CA PHE A 60 -3.11 -6.97 -16.21
C PHE A 60 -4.02 -7.86 -17.07
N ILE A 61 -4.43 -8.98 -16.49
CA ILE A 61 -5.50 -9.79 -17.08
C ILE A 61 -6.84 -9.16 -16.68
N GLU A 62 -7.66 -8.81 -17.66
CA GLU A 62 -8.96 -8.22 -17.39
C GLU A 62 -9.98 -9.28 -16.94
N TYR A 63 -10.82 -8.89 -16.00
CA TYR A 63 -11.96 -9.67 -15.55
C TYR A 63 -13.23 -8.81 -15.52
N PRO A 64 -14.33 -9.24 -16.15
CA PRO A 64 -14.45 -10.45 -17.00
C PRO A 64 -13.52 -10.40 -18.21
N ALA A 65 -12.98 -11.57 -18.61
CA ALA A 65 -12.03 -11.63 -19.71
C ALA A 65 -12.71 -11.34 -21.04
N ASP A 66 -12.14 -10.43 -21.84
CA ASP A 66 -12.52 -10.26 -23.24
C ASP A 66 -12.03 -11.48 -24.04
N PRO A 67 -12.93 -12.22 -24.74
CA PRO A 67 -12.55 -13.35 -25.59
C PRO A 67 -11.50 -13.03 -26.66
N ASN A 68 -11.38 -11.75 -27.05
CA ASN A 68 -10.44 -11.30 -28.08
C ASN A 68 -9.15 -10.70 -27.51
N ALA A 69 -9.06 -10.51 -26.19
CA ALA A 69 -7.87 -9.94 -25.56
C ALA A 69 -6.70 -10.91 -25.61
N ARG A 70 -5.53 -10.39 -25.99
CA ARG A 70 -4.28 -11.14 -25.92
C ARG A 70 -3.81 -11.20 -24.47
N THR A 71 -3.41 -12.39 -24.02
CA THR A 71 -2.78 -12.54 -22.71
C THR A 71 -1.49 -11.71 -22.65
N PRO A 72 -1.29 -10.90 -21.60
CA PRO A 72 -0.07 -10.11 -21.45
C PRO A 72 1.19 -11.00 -21.41
N ILE A 73 2.28 -10.52 -22.02
CA ILE A 73 3.59 -11.21 -22.01
C ILE A 73 4.14 -11.26 -20.57
N LYS A 74 4.01 -10.15 -19.83
CA LYS A 74 4.32 -10.04 -18.41
C LYS A 74 3.02 -9.76 -17.67
N VAL A 75 2.62 -10.67 -16.77
CA VAL A 75 1.39 -10.53 -16.01
C VAL A 75 1.70 -9.93 -14.64
N SER A 76 1.17 -8.74 -14.38
CA SER A 76 1.32 -8.04 -13.11
C SER A 76 0.22 -8.35 -12.09
N GLY A 77 -0.91 -8.88 -12.59
CA GLY A 77 -2.07 -9.12 -11.76
C GLY A 77 -3.35 -9.30 -12.56
N VAL A 78 -4.47 -9.00 -11.91
CA VAL A 78 -5.81 -8.97 -12.51
C VAL A 78 -6.41 -7.58 -12.35
N ARG A 79 -6.99 -7.03 -13.41
CA ARG A 79 -7.84 -5.82 -13.36
C ARG A 79 -9.29 -6.27 -13.39
N VAL A 80 -10.04 -5.94 -12.34
CA VAL A 80 -11.47 -6.21 -12.26
C VAL A 80 -12.19 -4.97 -12.72
N LEU A 81 -12.93 -5.07 -13.81
CA LEU A 81 -13.70 -3.97 -14.39
C LEU A 81 -14.93 -3.68 -13.53
N ALA A 82 -15.35 -2.41 -13.51
CA ALA A 82 -16.56 -2.00 -12.82
C ALA A 82 -17.79 -2.75 -13.34
N ASN A 83 -18.68 -3.14 -12.43
CA ASN A 83 -19.95 -3.78 -12.75
C ASN A 83 -21.03 -3.27 -11.80
N GLU A 84 -21.84 -2.33 -12.28
CA GLU A 84 -22.92 -1.69 -11.52
C GLU A 84 -23.93 -2.72 -11.00
N ALA A 85 -24.32 -3.69 -11.84
CA ALA A 85 -25.30 -4.72 -11.47
C ALA A 85 -24.83 -5.61 -10.31
N LYS A 86 -23.52 -5.82 -10.17
CA LYS A 86 -22.91 -6.57 -9.07
C LYS A 86 -22.38 -5.69 -7.95
N LYS A 87 -22.52 -4.37 -8.05
CA LYS A 87 -21.90 -3.38 -7.16
C LYS A 87 -20.40 -3.67 -6.97
N GLU A 88 -19.72 -4.06 -8.05
CA GLU A 88 -18.28 -4.33 -8.06
C GLU A 88 -17.60 -3.09 -8.66
N GLU A 89 -16.90 -2.32 -7.82
CA GLU A 89 -16.08 -1.21 -8.27
C GLU A 89 -14.85 -1.71 -9.02
N GLU A 90 -14.31 -0.89 -9.92
CA GLU A 90 -13.04 -1.19 -10.58
C GLU A 90 -11.91 -1.31 -9.54
N HIS A 91 -11.08 -2.33 -9.68
CA HIS A 91 -9.90 -2.50 -8.82
C HIS A 91 -8.87 -3.43 -9.45
N TYR A 92 -7.64 -3.32 -8.97
CA TYR A 92 -6.52 -4.14 -9.34
C TYR A 92 -6.18 -5.13 -8.23
N PHE A 93 -5.89 -6.37 -8.61
CA PHE A 93 -5.18 -7.33 -7.78
C PHE A 93 -3.74 -7.42 -8.26
N ILE A 94 -2.81 -6.80 -7.54
CA ILE A 94 -1.38 -6.77 -7.89
C ILE A 94 -0.66 -7.92 -7.17
N TYR A 95 0.15 -8.69 -7.90
CA TYR A 95 0.91 -9.77 -7.28
C TYR A 95 1.96 -9.24 -6.29
N PRO A 96 2.23 -9.95 -5.17
CA PRO A 96 3.09 -9.43 -4.11
C PRO A 96 4.48 -9.03 -4.58
N LYS A 97 5.09 -9.82 -5.47
CA LYS A 97 6.40 -9.51 -6.05
C LYS A 97 6.39 -8.17 -6.81
N ILE A 98 5.35 -7.93 -7.60
CA ILE A 98 5.21 -6.71 -8.40
C ILE A 98 4.89 -5.52 -7.50
N PHE A 99 4.02 -5.71 -6.50
CA PHE A 99 3.73 -4.67 -5.53
C PHE A 99 4.98 -4.26 -4.74
N ASP A 100 5.77 -5.23 -4.27
CA ASP A 100 7.04 -4.99 -3.58
C ASP A 100 8.05 -4.26 -4.48
N GLU A 101 8.10 -4.55 -5.78
CA GLU A 101 8.92 -3.81 -6.77
C GLU A 101 8.46 -2.35 -6.92
N ILE A 102 7.15 -2.07 -6.91
CA ILE A 102 6.61 -0.70 -7.05
C ILE A 102 6.99 0.17 -5.85
N ILE A 103 7.00 -0.41 -4.64
CA ILE A 103 7.23 0.33 -3.39
C ILE A 103 8.67 0.21 -2.87
N GLU A 104 9.60 -0.29 -3.69
CA GLU A 104 10.95 -0.69 -3.22
C GLU A 104 11.75 0.46 -2.58
N GLU A 105 11.48 1.69 -3.00
CA GLU A 105 12.13 2.91 -2.48
C GLU A 105 11.58 3.35 -1.10
N PHE A 106 10.52 2.70 -0.59
CA PHE A 106 9.82 3.08 0.63
C PHE A 106 9.84 1.97 1.69
N PRO A 107 9.91 2.32 2.98
CA PRO A 107 9.66 1.37 4.06
C PRO A 107 8.28 0.70 3.89
N LYS A 108 8.23 -0.63 3.91
CA LYS A 108 7.00 -1.38 3.63
C LYS A 108 5.84 -1.00 4.55
N ASN A 109 6.10 -0.82 5.84
CA ASN A 109 5.06 -0.49 6.82
C ASN A 109 4.45 0.89 6.56
N MET A 110 5.32 1.87 6.30
CA MET A 110 4.89 3.19 5.84
C MET A 110 4.09 3.09 4.55
N ALA A 111 4.60 2.40 3.53
CA ALA A 111 3.93 2.33 2.23
C ALA A 111 2.53 1.72 2.33
N HIS A 112 2.40 0.63 3.08
CA HIS A 112 1.08 0.05 3.35
C HIS A 112 0.17 1.01 4.11
N SER A 113 0.69 1.70 5.14
CA SER A 113 -0.08 2.63 5.96
C SER A 113 -0.58 3.83 5.15
N ILE A 114 0.29 4.45 4.34
CA ILE A 114 -0.03 5.57 3.47
C ILE A 114 -1.08 5.15 2.44
N LEU A 115 -0.83 4.07 1.68
CA LEU A 115 -1.74 3.63 0.62
C LEU A 115 -3.09 3.18 1.19
N PHE A 116 -3.13 2.63 2.39
CA PHE A 116 -4.38 2.27 3.06
C PHE A 116 -5.14 3.52 3.52
N SER A 117 -4.44 4.49 4.11
CA SER A 117 -5.03 5.73 4.60
C SER A 117 -5.57 6.60 3.45
N SER A 118 -4.92 6.58 2.29
CA SER A 118 -5.40 7.23 1.07
C SER A 118 -6.55 6.48 0.38
N GLY A 119 -6.90 5.28 0.87
CA GLY A 119 -7.98 4.47 0.33
C GLY A 119 -7.61 3.63 -0.90
N LEU A 120 -6.38 3.77 -1.42
CA LEU A 120 -5.88 3.01 -2.57
C LEU A 120 -5.65 1.54 -2.23
N LEU A 121 -5.07 1.22 -1.07
CA LEU A 121 -4.88 -0.16 -0.63
C LEU A 121 -6.04 -0.60 0.27
N LYS A 122 -6.57 -1.81 0.05
CA LYS A 122 -7.60 -2.39 0.92
C LYS A 122 -7.02 -3.46 1.85
N LYS A 123 -7.74 -3.74 2.93
CA LYS A 123 -7.50 -4.89 3.83
C LYS A 123 -8.62 -5.93 3.70
N PRO A 124 -8.30 -7.24 3.69
CA PRO A 124 -9.30 -8.29 3.81
C PRO A 124 -10.00 -8.22 5.17
N LYS A 125 -11.30 -8.53 5.21
CA LYS A 125 -12.06 -8.63 6.48
C LYS A 125 -11.51 -9.68 7.44
N LYS A 126 -10.90 -10.73 6.89
CA LYS A 126 -10.27 -11.82 7.64
C LYS A 126 -8.89 -12.07 7.03
N PRO A 127 -7.82 -11.48 7.59
CA PRO A 127 -6.46 -11.73 7.11
C PRO A 127 -6.10 -13.20 7.29
N GLU A 128 -5.30 -13.74 6.37
CA GLU A 128 -4.82 -15.11 6.43
C GLU A 128 -3.62 -15.20 7.38
N ASN A 129 -3.65 -16.12 8.34
CA ASN A 129 -2.58 -16.24 9.33
C ASN A 129 -1.24 -16.57 8.65
N GLY A 130 -0.15 -15.92 9.11
CA GLY A 130 1.19 -16.06 8.53
C GLY A 130 1.43 -15.26 7.24
N TYR A 131 0.47 -14.41 6.82
CA TYR A 131 0.64 -13.48 5.71
C TYR A 131 0.48 -12.03 6.18
N ASN A 132 1.00 -11.11 5.38
CA ASN A 132 0.80 -9.68 5.59
C ASN A 132 -0.72 -9.35 5.59
N GLU A 133 -1.14 -8.49 6.51
CA GLU A 133 -2.56 -8.20 6.77
C GLU A 133 -3.32 -7.56 5.60
N TYR A 134 -2.61 -7.01 4.60
CA TYR A 134 -3.18 -6.37 3.41
C TYR A 134 -3.36 -7.35 2.22
N ILE A 135 -2.88 -8.60 2.35
CA ILE A 135 -2.93 -9.59 1.26
C ILE A 135 -4.30 -10.28 1.19
N PHE A 136 -4.89 -10.28 0.00
CA PHE A 136 -6.10 -11.02 -0.32
C PHE A 136 -5.79 -12.39 -0.91
N LYS A 137 -6.57 -13.39 -0.51
CA LYS A 137 -6.67 -14.68 -1.22
C LYS A 137 -7.75 -14.58 -2.29
N ILE A 138 -7.34 -14.43 -3.55
CA ILE A 138 -8.29 -14.22 -4.66
C ILE A 138 -8.82 -15.54 -5.21
N SER A 139 -10.11 -15.54 -5.58
CA SER A 139 -10.82 -16.73 -6.05
C SER A 139 -10.36 -17.19 -7.44
N LYS A 140 -10.49 -18.50 -7.71
CA LYS A 140 -10.20 -19.10 -9.02
C LYS A 140 -11.02 -18.50 -10.16
N LYS A 141 -12.15 -17.85 -9.86
CA LYS A 141 -13.00 -17.22 -10.88
C LYS A 141 -12.27 -16.18 -11.73
N TYR A 142 -11.23 -15.54 -11.18
CA TYR A 142 -10.50 -14.47 -11.85
C TYR A 142 -9.42 -15.00 -12.82
N ILE A 143 -8.69 -16.05 -12.42
CA ILE A 143 -7.48 -16.49 -13.16
C ILE A 143 -7.30 -18.02 -13.21
N GLY A 144 -8.38 -18.77 -12.96
CA GLY A 144 -8.40 -20.24 -12.96
C GLY A 144 -7.74 -20.90 -11.73
N LYS A 145 -6.92 -20.15 -10.98
CA LYS A 145 -6.23 -20.61 -9.76
C LYS A 145 -6.40 -19.62 -8.61
N THR A 146 -6.25 -20.13 -7.39
CA THR A 146 -6.24 -19.30 -6.19
C THR A 146 -4.84 -18.75 -6.02
N VAL A 147 -4.73 -17.44 -5.91
CA VAL A 147 -3.45 -16.73 -5.72
C VAL A 147 -3.61 -15.66 -4.65
N ARG A 148 -2.48 -15.10 -4.22
CA ARG A 148 -2.43 -14.02 -3.24
C ARG A 148 -2.03 -12.74 -3.93
N ALA A 149 -2.68 -11.64 -3.59
CA ALA A 149 -2.48 -10.34 -4.23
C ALA A 149 -2.88 -9.19 -3.28
N TYR A 150 -2.31 -8.02 -3.50
CA TYR A 150 -2.77 -6.77 -2.89
C TYR A 150 -3.95 -6.23 -3.71
N LYS A 151 -5.01 -5.77 -3.03
CA LYS A 151 -6.14 -5.11 -3.68
C LYS A 151 -5.93 -3.61 -3.69
N VAL A 152 -5.74 -3.04 -4.88
CA VAL A 152 -5.51 -1.62 -5.12
C VAL A 152 -6.70 -1.02 -5.87
N MET A 153 -7.26 0.07 -5.37
CA MET A 153 -8.28 0.85 -6.06
C MET A 153 -7.58 1.83 -7.01
N PRO A 154 -8.08 2.03 -8.24
CA PRO A 154 -7.64 3.16 -9.06
C PRO A 154 -7.91 4.47 -8.30
N PHE A 155 -7.09 5.48 -8.56
CA PHE A 155 -7.43 6.84 -8.17
C PHE A 155 -8.68 7.24 -8.97
N SER A 156 -9.77 7.53 -8.28
CA SER A 156 -10.94 8.14 -8.90
C SER A 156 -10.68 9.64 -8.89
N ASP A 157 -10.53 10.24 -10.07
CA ASP A 157 -10.56 11.69 -10.26
C ASP A 157 -11.98 12.26 -10.06
N ASP A 158 -12.94 11.45 -9.58
CA ASP A 158 -14.23 11.93 -9.13
C ASP A 158 -14.02 12.64 -7.77
N GLU A 159 -13.41 13.81 -7.83
CA GLU A 159 -14.04 14.97 -7.21
C GLU A 159 -15.51 14.89 -7.63
N SER A 160 -16.33 14.31 -6.75
CA SER A 160 -17.72 14.65 -6.73
C SER A 160 -17.73 16.18 -6.62
N ASP A 161 -17.97 16.83 -7.75
CA ASP A 161 -18.62 18.12 -7.85
C ASP A 161 -19.87 18.01 -6.98
N SER A 162 -19.66 18.23 -5.69
CA SER A 162 -20.65 18.79 -4.79
C SER A 162 -20.66 20.28 -5.10
N GLU A 163 -21.01 20.59 -6.37
CA GLU A 163 -21.78 21.77 -6.67
C GLU A 163 -22.98 21.71 -5.74
N LYS A 164 -22.87 22.46 -4.65
CA LYS A 164 -24.03 22.92 -3.90
C LYS A 164 -24.87 23.73 -4.87
N THR A 165 -25.78 23.06 -5.56
CA THR A 165 -26.87 23.72 -6.26
C THR A 165 -27.84 24.19 -5.18
N GLU A 166 -27.82 25.52 -4.97
CA GLU A 166 -28.83 26.43 -4.40
C GLU A 166 -29.57 26.06 -3.11
#